data_AF-A0A426CP17-F1
#
_entry.id   AF-A0A426CP17-F1
#
_cell.length_a   1.000
_cell.length_b   1.000
_cell.length_c   1.000
_cell.angle_alpha   90.00
_cell.angle_beta   90.00
_cell.angle_gamma   90.00
#
_symmetry.space_group_name_H-M   'P 1'
#
loop_
_entity.id
_entity.type
_entity.pdbx_description
1 polymer ?
#
loop_
_entity_poly.entity_id
_entity_poly.type
_entity_poly.pdbx_seq_one_letter_code
_entity_poly.pdbx_strand_id
1 'polypeptide(L)' 'MKTLTILLSLSLSLLAGCTSVKLDNGARLMQRPDWPAARAAAPEWCRDALHTIANLEYELERQ' A
#
# COMPACT_ATOMS: atom_id res chain seq x y z
N MET A 1 -21.57 4.11 -34.28
CA MET A 1 -21.91 3.61 -32.92
C MET A 1 -21.08 2.39 -32.53
N LYS A 2 -20.98 1.34 -33.36
CA LYS A 2 -20.21 0.11 -33.05
C LYS A 2 -18.71 0.34 -32.74
N THR A 3 -18.07 1.28 -33.44
CA THR A 3 -16.65 1.63 -33.23
C THR A 3 -16.40 2.33 -31.89
N LEU A 4 -17.35 3.12 -31.41
CA LEU A 4 -17.27 3.82 -30.13
C LEU A 4 -17.35 2.83 -28.95
N THR A 5 -18.20 1.81 -29.07
CA THR A 5 -18.35 0.76 -28.05
C THR A 5 -17.07 -0.06 -27.90
N ILE A 6 -16.36 -0.37 -29.00
CA ILE A 6 -15.10 -1.14 -28.98
C ILE A 6 -13.99 -0.34 -28.30
N LEU A 7 -13.85 0.95 -28.61
CA LEU A 7 -12.87 1.83 -27.96
C LEU A 7 -13.09 1.97 -26.46
N LEU A 8 -14.36 2.06 -26.02
CA LEU A 8 -14.71 2.13 -24.59
C LEU A 8 -14.47 0.81 -23.84
N SER A 9 -14.58 -0.32 -24.56
CA SER A 9 -14.33 -1.65 -23.99
C SER A 9 -12.83 -1.88 -23.75
N LEU A 10 -11.99 -1.41 -24.68
CA LEU A 10 -10.54 -1.58 -24.64
C LEU A 10 -9.88 -0.74 -23.55
N SER A 11 -10.44 0.44 -23.25
CA SER A 11 -9.94 1.32 -22.18
C SER A 11 -10.27 0.80 -20.77
N LEU A 12 -11.38 0.07 -20.59
CA LEU A 12 -11.71 -0.56 -19.30
C LEU A 12 -10.77 -1.73 -18.96
N SER A 13 -10.26 -2.46 -19.96
CA SER A 13 -9.36 -3.61 -19.75
C SER A 13 -7.97 -3.19 -19.26
N LEU A 14 -7.52 -1.97 -19.54
CA LEU A 14 -6.24 -1.44 -19.09
C LEU A 14 -6.23 -0.98 -17.63
N LEU A 15 -7.42 -0.76 -17.04
CA LEU A 15 -7.57 -0.33 -15.64
C LEU A 15 -7.73 -1.51 -14.66
N ALA A 16 -7.96 -2.72 -15.17
CA ALA A 16 -8.20 -3.91 -14.35
C ALA A 16 -6.90 -4.58 -13.82
N GLY A 17 -5.72 -4.07 -14.20
CA GLY A 17 -4.43 -4.75 -13.97
C GLY A 17 -3.53 -4.18 -12.85
N CYS A 18 -3.90 -3.07 -12.20
CA CYS A 18 -3.09 -2.50 -11.12
C CYS A 18 -3.57 -3.01 -9.76
N THR A 19 -3.33 -4.27 -9.47
CA THR A 19 -3.43 -4.78 -8.09
C THR A 19 -2.20 -4.30 -7.32
N SER A 20 -2.25 -3.10 -6.74
CA SER A 20 -1.21 -2.69 -5.81
C SER A 20 -1.32 -3.52 -4.54
N VAL A 21 -0.21 -4.13 -4.13
CA VAL A 21 -0.11 -4.77 -2.81
C VAL A 21 -0.52 -3.75 -1.74
N LYS A 22 -1.48 -4.12 -0.90
CA LYS A 22 -2.05 -3.22 0.11
C LYS A 22 -1.15 -3.24 1.36
N LEU A 23 -0.34 -2.19 1.53
CA LEU A 23 0.58 -2.04 2.66
C LEU A 23 0.01 -1.05 3.68
N ASP A 24 -0.90 -1.52 4.54
CA ASP A 24 -1.72 -0.67 5.43
C ASP A 24 -1.26 -0.71 6.90
N ASN A 25 -0.53 -1.75 7.33
CA ASN A 25 -0.19 -1.95 8.73
C ASN A 25 0.78 -0.88 9.23
N GLY A 26 1.72 -0.43 8.40
CA GLY A 26 2.59 0.70 8.72
C GLY A 26 1.78 1.98 8.98
N ALA A 27 0.83 2.31 8.11
CA ALA A 27 -0.06 3.45 8.28
C ALA A 27 -0.92 3.34 9.55
N ARG A 28 -1.46 2.14 9.82
CA ARG A 28 -2.22 1.85 11.04
C ARG A 28 -1.38 2.05 12.31
N LEU A 29 -0.10 1.65 12.30
CA LEU A 29 0.81 1.87 13.42
C LEU A 29 1.01 3.36 13.69
N MET A 30 1.17 4.16 12.62
CA MET A 30 1.37 5.61 12.71
C MET A 30 0.14 6.38 13.23
N GLN A 31 -1.05 5.79 13.13
CA GLN A 31 -2.29 6.39 13.64
C GLN A 31 -2.47 6.23 15.15
N ARG A 32 -1.60 5.47 15.83
CA ARG A 32 -1.73 5.29 17.27
C ARG A 32 -1.42 6.59 18.03
N PRO A 33 -2.11 6.87 19.15
CA PRO A 33 -1.87 8.09 19.95
C PRO A 33 -0.42 8.22 20.47
N ASP A 34 0.26 7.09 20.69
CA ASP A 34 1.64 7.02 21.19
C ASP A 34 2.71 7.18 20.09
N TRP A 35 2.32 7.16 18.81
CA TRP A 35 3.26 7.26 17.68
C TRP A 35 4.15 8.51 17.71
N PRO A 36 3.64 9.73 17.97
CA PRO A 36 4.49 10.93 18.00
C PRO A 36 5.60 10.85 19.05
N ALA A 37 5.29 10.28 20.23
CA ALA A 37 6.25 10.10 21.31
C ALA A 37 7.30 9.04 20.96
N ALA A 38 6.86 7.89 20.41
CA ALA A 38 7.77 6.82 19.98
C ALA A 38 8.73 7.30 18.88
N ARG A 39 8.21 7.98 17.85
CA ARG A 39 9.01 8.55 16.75
C ARG A 39 10.02 9.57 17.24
N ALA A 40 9.66 10.40 18.23
CA ALA A 40 10.57 11.38 18.80
C ALA A 40 11.68 10.74 19.65
N ALA A 41 11.34 9.69 20.40
CA ALA A 41 12.28 9.00 21.28
C ALA A 41 13.27 8.09 20.52
N ALA A 42 12.81 7.44 19.43
CA ALA A 42 13.61 6.45 18.70
C ALA A 42 13.33 6.47 17.18
N PRO A 43 13.73 7.54 16.45
CA PRO A 43 13.35 7.74 15.04
C PRO A 43 13.86 6.64 14.11
N GLU A 44 15.12 6.21 14.26
CA GLU A 44 15.68 5.17 13.39
C GLU A 44 15.06 3.79 13.66
N TRP A 45 14.77 3.48 14.93
CA TRP A 45 14.05 2.25 15.29
C TRP A 45 12.65 2.23 14.66
N CYS A 46 11.92 3.35 14.72
CA CYS A 46 10.61 3.47 14.07
C CYS A 46 10.69 3.31 12.55
N ARG A 47 11.75 3.83 11.91
CA ARG A 47 11.99 3.66 10.47
C ARG A 47 12.21 2.19 10.11
N ASP A 48 13.11 1.53 10.82
CA ASP A 48 13.42 0.10 10.60
C ASP A 48 12.20 -0.79 10.84
N ALA A 49 11.40 -0.47 11.87
CA ALA A 49 10.16 -1.16 12.14
C ALA A 49 9.15 -1.01 11.00
N LEU A 50 8.97 0.20 10.45
CA LEU A 50 8.08 0.43 9.32
C LEU A 50 8.55 -0.30 8.05
N HIS A 51 9.85 -0.34 7.78
CA HIS A 51 10.40 -1.13 6.67
C HIS A 51 10.18 -2.63 6.86
N THR A 52 10.39 -3.13 8.07
CA THR A 52 10.15 -4.53 8.40
C THR A 52 8.68 -4.90 8.19
N ILE A 53 7.75 -4.04 8.66
CA ILE A 53 6.31 -4.23 8.44
C ILE A 53 5.99 -4.27 6.95
N ALA A 54 6.50 -3.33 6.15
CA ALA A 54 6.24 -3.28 4.72
C ALA A 54 6.76 -4.55 3.99
N ASN A 55 7.94 -5.05 4.36
CA ASN A 55 8.49 -6.28 3.80
C ASN A 55 7.61 -7.50 4.13
N LEU A 56 7.17 -7.63 5.38
CA LEU A 56 6.31 -8.72 5.83
C LEU A 56 4.94 -8.67 5.14
N GLU A 57 4.33 -7.49 5.04
CA GLU A 57 3.06 -7.30 4.31
C GLU A 57 3.21 -7.70 2.84
N TYR A 58 4.32 -7.34 2.20
CA TYR A 58 4.60 -7.74 0.83
C TYR A 58 4.78 -9.25 0.68
N GLU A 59 5.45 -9.91 1.63
CA GLU A 59 5.60 -11.37 1.63
C GLU A 59 4.26 -12.10 1.80
N LEU A 60 3.38 -11.60 2.68
CA LEU A 60 2.05 -12.17 2.90
C LEU A 60 1.14 -12.04 1.68
N GLU A 61 1.15 -10.89 1.01
CA GLU A 61 0.33 -10.63 -0.18
C GLU A 61 0.86 -11.33 -1.45
N ARG A 62 2.10 -11.82 -1.42
CA ARG A 62 2.70 -12.62 -2.51
C ARG A 62 2.37 -14.11 -2.44
N GLN A 63 1.90 -14.61 -1.30
CA GLN A 63 1.49 -16.02 -1.13
C GLN A 63 0.11 -16.26 -1.74
#